data_AF-A0A2N6AV85-F1
#
_entry.id   AF-A0A2N6AV85-F1
#
_cell.length_a   1.000
_cell.length_b   1.000
_cell.length_c   1.000
_cell.angle_alpha   90.00
_cell.angle_beta   90.00
_cell.angle_gamma   90.00
#
_symmetry.space_group_name_H-M   'P 1'
#
loop_
_entity.id
_entity.type
_entity.pdbx_description
1 polymer ?
#
loop_
_entity_poly.entity_id
_entity_poly.type
_entity_poly.pdbx_seq_one_letter_code
_entity_poly.pdbx_strand_id
1 'polypeptide(L)' 'DKLVIGGYVEKTRSENDGRISYVVLTDKGRKIQPAFEAISANLIEKAYENFSDEETQELMRLLKKLSDNFS' A
#
# COMPACT_ATOMS: atom_id res chain seq x y z
N ASP A 1 -3.31 12.57 9.87
CA ASP A 1 -3.82 12.42 11.25
C ASP A 1 -5.01 11.48 11.43
N LYS A 2 -5.91 11.29 10.45
CA LYS A 2 -7.06 10.36 10.58
C LYS A 2 -6.67 8.95 11.05
N LEU A 3 -5.60 8.37 10.51
CA LEU A 3 -5.14 7.03 10.90
C LEU A 3 -4.54 6.99 12.32
N VAL A 4 -3.94 8.10 12.76
CA VAL A 4 -3.43 8.27 14.13
C VAL A 4 -4.59 8.40 15.11
N ILE A 5 -5.56 9.27 14.79
CA ILE A 5 -6.79 9.44 15.57
C ILE A 5 -7.58 8.13 15.64
N GLY A 6 -7.62 7.37 14.55
CA GLY A 6 -8.24 6.05 14.48
C GLY A 6 -7.47 4.94 15.21
N GLY A 7 -6.26 5.22 15.70
CA GLY A 7 -5.40 4.28 16.43
C GLY A 7 -4.82 3.16 15.55
N TYR A 8 -4.80 3.33 14.23
CA TYR A 8 -4.25 2.33 13.30
C TYR A 8 -2.75 2.51 13.06
N VAL A 9 -2.27 3.75 13.21
CA VAL A 9 -0.84 4.07 13.14
C VAL A 9 -0.45 4.99 14.29
N GLU A 10 0.81 4.97 14.67
CA GLU A 10 1.41 5.90 15.62
C GLU A 10 2.65 6.56 15.03
N LYS A 11 3.03 7.72 15.57
CA LYS A 11 4.23 8.46 15.18
C LYS A 11 5.31 8.24 16.23
N THR A 12 6.44 7.64 15.85
CA THR A 12 7.57 7.37 16.74
C THR A 12 8.79 8.16 16.27
N ARG A 13 9.49 8.84 17.19
CA ARG A 13 10.70 9.58 16.84
C ARG A 13 11.87 8.62 16.62
N SER A 14 12.75 8.97 15.69
CA SER A 14 14.01 8.24 15.53
C SER A 14 14.89 8.46 16.74
N GLU A 15 15.53 7.38 17.20
CA GLU A 15 16.52 7.42 18.28
C GLU A 15 17.81 8.13 17.83
N ASN A 16 18.12 8.10 16.51
CA ASN A 16 19.35 8.67 15.95
C ASN A 16 19.23 10.15 15.57
N ASP A 17 18.03 10.62 15.23
CA ASP A 17 17.78 12.03 14.88
C ASP A 17 16.34 12.41 15.24
N GLY A 18 16.17 13.24 16.28
CA GLY A 18 14.86 13.65 16.79
C GLY A 18 14.00 14.46 15.81
N ARG A 19 14.56 14.88 14.65
CA ARG A 19 13.81 15.52 13.57
C ARG A 19 13.08 14.50 12.68
N ILE A 20 13.48 13.23 12.74
CA ILE A 20 12.87 12.14 11.97
C ILE A 20 11.73 11.53 12.79
N SER A 21 10.57 11.38 12.17
CA SER A 21 9.42 10.67 12.74
C SER A 21 8.99 9.55 11.80
N TYR A 22 8.90 8.34 12.33
CA TYR A 22 8.35 7.19 11.64
C TYR A 22 6.85 7.11 11.89
N VAL A 23 6.11 6.70 10.86
CA VAL A 23 4.71 6.28 11.01
C VAL A 23 4.71 4.75 11.00
N VAL A 24 4.24 4.15 12.09
CA VAL A 24 4.26 2.69 12.25
C VAL A 24 2.85 2.17 12.52
N LEU A 25 2.55 0.97 12.01
CA LEU A 25 1.29 0.29 12.30
C LEU A 25 1.24 -0.14 13.76
N THR A 26 0.14 0.18 14.43
CA THR A 26 -0.18 -0.38 15.75
C THR A 26 -0.69 -1.81 15.59
N ASP A 27 -0.85 -2.54 16.70
CA ASP A 27 -1.47 -3.87 16.68
C ASP A 27 -2.89 -3.83 16.09
N LYS A 28 -3.64 -2.76 16.33
CA LYS A 28 -4.95 -2.53 15.72
C LYS A 28 -4.82 -2.36 14.20
N GLY A 29 -3.83 -1.61 13.74
CA GLY A 29 -3.49 -1.48 12.31
C GLY A 29 -3.13 -2.82 11.67
N ARG A 30 -2.32 -3.64 12.34
CA ARG A 30 -1.93 -4.97 11.84
C ARG A 30 -3.13 -5.93 11.77
N LYS A 31 -4.05 -5.87 12.73
CA LYS A 31 -5.25 -6.72 12.73
C LYS A 31 -6.19 -6.46 11.56
N ILE A 32 -6.23 -5.24 11.02
CA ILE A 32 -7.06 -4.92 9.85
C ILE A 32 -6.38 -5.26 8.51
N GLN A 33 -5.05 -5.43 8.51
CA GLN A 33 -4.27 -5.67 7.30
C GLN A 33 -4.77 -6.90 6.50
N PRO A 34 -5.07 -8.07 7.11
CA PRO A 34 -5.57 -9.22 6.36
C PRO A 34 -6.90 -8.95 5.63
N ALA A 35 -7.82 -8.20 6.26
CA ALA A 35 -9.09 -7.85 5.63
C ALA A 35 -8.88 -6.89 4.44
N PHE A 36 -7.97 -5.93 4.60
CA PHE A 36 -7.59 -5.01 3.53
C PHE A 36 -6.93 -5.74 2.34
N GLU A 37 -6.03 -6.68 2.63
CA GLU A 37 -5.37 -7.53 1.63
C GLU A 37 -6.39 -8.38 0.87
N ALA A 38 -7.34 -9.00 1.57
CA ALA A 38 -8.39 -9.80 0.93
C ALA A 38 -9.28 -8.97 -0.02
N ILE A 39 -9.70 -7.77 0.41
CA ILE A 39 -10.47 -6.86 -0.45
C ILE A 39 -9.64 -6.42 -1.67
N SER A 40 -8.36 -6.12 -1.45
CA SER A 40 -7.45 -5.71 -2.53
C SER A 40 -7.23 -6.83 -3.55
N ALA A 41 -7.03 -8.06 -3.08
CA ALA A 41 -6.87 -9.23 -3.93
C ALA A 41 -8.12 -9.46 -4.81
N ASN A 42 -9.32 -9.41 -4.21
CA ASN A 42 -10.57 -9.55 -4.97
C ASN A 42 -10.75 -8.44 -6.01
N LEU A 43 -10.36 -7.21 -5.67
CA LEU A 43 -10.44 -6.09 -6.61
C LEU A 43 -9.46 -6.26 -7.78
N ILE A 44 -8.23 -6.70 -7.49
CA ILE A 44 -7.22 -6.99 -8.51
C ILE A 44 -7.72 -8.12 -9.40
N GLU A 45 -8.14 -9.25 -8.84
CA GLU A 45 -8.68 -10.38 -9.61
C GLU A 45 -9.81 -9.91 -10.54
N LYS A 46 -10.74 -9.09 -10.03
CA LYS A 46 -11.82 -8.56 -10.86
C LYS A 46 -11.34 -7.60 -11.94
N ALA A 47 -10.35 -6.77 -11.66
CA ALA A 47 -9.78 -5.82 -12.62
C ALA A 47 -9.08 -6.52 -13.78
N TYR A 48 -8.47 -7.69 -13.52
CA TYR A 48 -7.70 -8.47 -14.50
C TYR A 48 -8.45 -9.71 -15.03
N GLU A 49 -9.71 -9.93 -14.66
CA GLU A 49 -10.49 -11.15 -14.96
C GLU A 49 -10.48 -11.58 -16.44
N ASN A 50 -10.38 -10.62 -17.37
CA ASN A 50 -10.39 -10.88 -18.82
C ASN A 50 -9.05 -10.60 -19.51
N PHE A 51 -7.97 -10.43 -18.74
CA PHE A 51 -6.63 -10.25 -19.26
C PHE A 51 -5.94 -11.60 -19.32
N SER A 52 -5.20 -11.87 -20.41
CA SER A 52 -4.19 -12.92 -20.40
C SER A 52 -3.03 -12.53 -19.47
N ASP A 53 -2.20 -13.52 -19.12
CA ASP A 53 -0.98 -13.25 -18.36
C ASP A 53 -0.06 -12.29 -19.13
N GLU A 54 0.07 -12.45 -20.44
CA GLU A 54 0.87 -11.58 -21.30
C GLU A 54 0.32 -10.14 -21.33
N GLU A 55 -1.00 -9.98 -21.45
CA GLU A 55 -1.65 -8.66 -21.42
C GLU A 55 -1.46 -7.97 -20.08
N THR A 56 -1.53 -8.72 -18.98
CA THR A 56 -1.26 -8.22 -17.63
C THR A 56 0.19 -7.75 -17.49
N GLN A 57 1.16 -8.54 -17.97
CA GLN A 57 2.57 -8.15 -17.94
C GLN A 57 2.84 -6.91 -18.79
N GLU A 58 2.24 -6.82 -19.98
CA GLU A 58 2.41 -5.67 -20.86
C GLU A 58 1.80 -4.40 -20.24
N LEU A 59 0.61 -4.50 -19.66
CA LEU A 59 -0.01 -3.37 -18.94
C LEU A 59 0.89 -2.89 -17.79
N MET A 60 1.42 -3.81 -16.98
CA MET A 60 2.32 -3.47 -15.88
C MET A 60 3.60 -2.80 -16.38
N ARG A 61 4.17 -3.26 -17.49
CA ARG A 61 5.35 -2.66 -18.13
C ARG A 61 5.07 -1.22 -18.58
N LEU A 62 3.91 -0.98 -19.20
CA LEU A 62 3.51 0.34 -19.69
C LEU A 62 3.20 1.32 -18.54
N LEU A 63 2.49 0.86 -17.51
CA LEU A 63 2.20 1.66 -16.32
C LEU A 63 3.48 2.05 -15.56
N LYS A 64 4.43 1.14 -15.45
CA LYS A 64 5.75 1.44 -14.86
C LYS A 64 6.47 2.53 -15.65
N LYS A 65 6.55 2.38 -16.98
CA LYS A 65 7.16 3.39 -17.85
C LYS A 65 6.49 4.76 -17.71
N LEU A 66 5.16 4.80 -17.55
CA LEU A 66 4.43 6.04 -17.31
C LEU A 66 4.75 6.63 -15.94
N SER A 67 4.81 5.81 -14.89
CA SER A 67 5.15 6.24 -13.53
C SER A 67 6.56 6.82 -13.43
N ASP A 68 7.52 6.24 -14.17
CA ASP A 68 8.90 6.70 -14.19
C ASP A 68 9.05 8.14 -14.72
N ASN A 69 8.09 8.64 -15.52
CA ASN A 69 8.09 10.04 -15.98
C ASN A 69 7.77 11.05 -14.87
N PHE A 70 7.13 10.61 -13.77
CA PHE A 70 6.72 11.45 -12.64
C PHE A 70 7.64 11.31 -11.42
N SER A 71 8.69 10.50 -11.55
CA SER A 71 9.64 10.19 -10.47
C SER A 71 10.88 11.07 -10.52
#